data_AF-A0A970UAM9-F1
#
_entry.id   AF-A0A970UAM9-F1
#
_cell.length_a   1.000
_cell.length_b   1.000
_cell.length_c   1.000
_cell.angle_alpha   90.00
_cell.angle_beta   90.00
_cell.angle_gamma   90.00
#
_symmetry.space_group_name_H-M   'P 1'
#
loop_
_entity.id
_entity.type
_entity.pdbx_description
1 polymer ?
#
loop_
_entity_poly.entity_id
_entity_poly.type
_entity_poly.pdbx_seq_one_letter_code
_entity_poly.pdbx_strand_id
1 'polypeptide(L)'
;MKTMHKLGMIYIVMALALLAPIIAQAQTTKGNKNVVKQERAVTPFIKIVVSGAFDVFLTQQPTTSLTVEADENLMDKITTEVNNQVLTIGSRQIKNPTKLNVYISSPTIEFITMSGASTLVGENTLQGQVLDVTTSGATDLRLNVNVEILSVNASGASAVILSGTAKELVATASGAADIKASKLQVTDATVDASGSANIDVNASGKVVSTTSGAGDIDLTGKPAEIENHNERTNVRSWKEDNKTIVKAGSVMVEVTDSDSTKVSIGGHNLIVDDRGNVKWERNRKQKFNGHWAGVELGVNGYLTDDFNTDIKGEYDFLNLKYEKSIEVNINFFEQNFNLIDEKFGVLTGLGLRWNNYRLDDNIILESDAATIEGFADNSRDWRKSKLVANYLTLPILFEYQSNRFSRRNSFHVATGMVMGWRYATHTKMLYFDNGRQKPKQRDSFHLRPFRYDATLRAGWGIINLYATYSLNSLFKDGRGPELYPFSIGITLANF
;
A
#
# COMPACT_ATOMS: atom_id res chain seq x y z
N MET A 1 33.72 -67.95 58.13
CA MET A 1 34.51 -66.92 57.39
C MET A 1 34.98 -67.35 55.99
N LYS A 2 34.42 -68.38 55.33
CA LYS A 2 34.86 -68.82 53.97
C LYS A 2 33.86 -68.54 52.83
N THR A 3 32.72 -67.91 53.11
CA THR A 3 31.69 -67.58 52.12
C THR A 3 31.73 -66.11 51.65
N MET A 4 32.42 -65.21 52.35
CA MET A 4 32.52 -63.79 51.95
C MET A 4 33.65 -63.50 50.94
N HIS A 5 34.58 -64.41 50.69
CA HIS A 5 35.64 -64.22 49.67
C HIS A 5 35.22 -64.64 48.25
N LYS A 6 34.15 -65.43 48.09
CA LYS A 6 33.67 -65.85 46.76
C LYS A 6 32.74 -64.85 46.09
N LEU A 7 32.04 -63.99 46.85
CA LEU A 7 31.25 -62.91 46.26
C LEU A 7 32.12 -61.74 45.74
N GLY A 8 33.21 -61.38 46.44
CA GLY A 8 34.11 -60.29 46.02
C GLY A 8 34.84 -60.56 44.69
N MET A 9 35.15 -61.83 44.38
CA MET A 9 35.85 -62.19 43.15
C MET A 9 34.93 -62.20 41.91
N ILE A 10 33.62 -62.40 42.10
CA ILE A 10 32.61 -62.33 41.03
C ILE A 10 32.33 -60.87 40.63
N TYR A 11 32.37 -59.93 41.57
CA TYR A 11 32.23 -58.49 41.27
C TYR A 11 33.47 -57.91 40.56
N ILE A 12 34.67 -58.43 40.81
CA ILE A 12 35.91 -57.97 40.13
C ILE A 12 36.01 -58.55 38.70
N VAL A 13 35.54 -59.78 38.46
CA VAL A 13 35.49 -60.37 37.11
C VAL A 13 34.33 -59.78 36.28
N MET A 14 33.19 -59.42 36.89
CA MET A 14 32.15 -58.63 36.22
C MET A 14 32.57 -57.17 35.96
N ALA A 15 33.37 -56.55 36.84
CA ALA A 15 33.91 -55.21 36.61
C ALA A 15 34.97 -55.18 35.49
N LEU A 16 35.76 -56.25 35.31
CA LEU A 16 36.69 -56.35 34.17
C LEU A 16 36.00 -56.73 32.84
N ALA A 17 34.87 -57.42 32.86
CA ALA A 17 34.09 -57.72 31.66
C ALA A 17 33.23 -56.54 31.16
N LEU A 18 32.92 -55.57 32.03
CA LEU A 18 32.24 -54.31 31.67
C LEU A 18 33.20 -53.20 31.19
N LEU A 19 34.52 -53.42 31.24
CA LEU A 19 35.54 -52.53 30.66
C LEU A 19 35.97 -52.93 29.24
N ALA A 20 35.49 -54.07 28.72
CA ALA A 20 35.87 -54.61 27.41
C ALA A 20 35.03 -54.14 26.19
N PRO A 21 34.09 -53.18 26.28
CA PRO A 21 33.64 -52.43 25.10
C PRO A 21 34.22 -51.00 24.96
N ILE A 22 35.02 -50.50 25.92
CA ILE A 22 35.51 -49.11 25.89
C ILE A 22 36.87 -48.97 25.15
N ILE A 23 37.49 -50.07 24.72
CA ILE A 23 38.65 -50.06 23.81
C ILE A 23 38.26 -50.66 22.45
N ALA A 24 37.06 -50.34 21.96
CA ALA A 24 36.92 -50.03 20.55
C ALA A 24 37.15 -48.52 20.41
N GLN A 25 38.39 -48.07 20.69
CA GLN A 25 38.87 -46.90 19.98
C GLN A 25 38.69 -47.24 18.51
N ALA A 26 37.68 -46.64 17.89
CA ALA A 26 37.59 -46.53 16.45
C ALA A 26 38.99 -46.10 16.00
N GLN A 27 39.79 -47.03 15.46
CA GLN A 27 41.18 -46.76 15.11
C GLN A 27 41.17 -45.66 14.05
N THR A 28 41.38 -44.43 14.49
CA THR A 28 41.44 -43.28 13.61
C THR A 28 42.72 -43.37 12.81
N THR A 29 42.60 -43.39 11.49
CA THR A 29 43.74 -43.46 10.58
C THR A 29 44.26 -42.04 10.34
N LYS A 30 45.55 -41.82 10.61
CA LYS A 30 46.21 -40.53 10.37
C LYS A 30 46.65 -40.44 8.91
N GLY A 31 46.43 -39.31 8.23
CA GLY A 31 46.94 -39.08 6.87
C GLY A 31 48.46 -39.24 6.78
N ASN A 32 48.94 -39.93 5.74
CA ASN A 32 50.36 -40.22 5.52
C ASN A 32 51.12 -39.12 4.76
N LYS A 33 50.46 -38.02 4.39
CA LYS A 33 50.99 -36.92 3.57
C LYS A 33 51.31 -37.26 2.12
N ASN A 34 50.97 -38.46 1.64
CA ASN A 34 51.10 -38.84 0.24
C ASN A 34 49.75 -38.66 -0.46
N VAL A 35 49.51 -37.47 -1.03
CA VAL A 35 48.24 -37.14 -1.68
C VAL A 35 48.20 -37.75 -3.09
N VAL A 36 47.16 -38.53 -3.37
CA VAL A 36 46.91 -39.16 -4.67
C VAL A 36 45.51 -38.83 -5.18
N LYS A 37 45.31 -38.91 -6.50
CA LYS A 37 44.00 -38.78 -7.13
C LYS A 37 43.51 -40.15 -7.58
N GLN A 38 42.26 -40.45 -7.29
CA GLN A 38 41.60 -41.68 -7.70
C GLN A 38 40.27 -41.34 -8.36
N GLU A 39 40.14 -41.66 -9.65
CA GLU A 39 38.85 -41.65 -10.34
C GLU A 39 38.02 -42.85 -9.89
N ARG A 40 36.72 -42.64 -9.68
CA ARG A 40 35.78 -43.69 -9.30
C ARG A 40 34.63 -43.74 -10.29
N ALA A 41 34.33 -44.94 -10.78
CA ALA A 41 33.18 -45.16 -11.63
C ALA A 41 31.89 -44.91 -10.83
N VAL A 42 31.02 -44.06 -11.38
CA VAL A 42 29.73 -43.69 -10.77
C VAL A 42 28.64 -43.72 -11.83
N THR A 43 27.42 -44.07 -11.42
CA THR A 43 26.23 -43.91 -12.24
C THR A 43 25.74 -42.46 -12.21
N PRO A 44 24.94 -42.00 -13.18
CA PRO A 44 24.36 -40.65 -13.16
C PRO A 44 23.59 -40.35 -11.89
N PHE A 45 23.74 -39.13 -11.37
CA PHE A 45 23.09 -38.66 -10.15
C PHE A 45 22.60 -37.23 -10.32
N ILE A 46 21.52 -36.89 -9.63
CA ILE A 46 20.95 -35.53 -9.61
C ILE A 46 20.91 -34.96 -8.19
N LYS A 47 21.20 -35.79 -7.18
CA LYS A 47 21.23 -35.40 -5.76
C LYS A 47 22.61 -35.68 -5.18
N ILE A 48 23.10 -34.78 -4.34
CA ILE A 48 24.41 -34.88 -3.68
C ILE A 48 24.18 -34.82 -2.17
N VAL A 49 24.75 -35.76 -1.43
CA VAL A 49 24.76 -35.80 0.03
C VAL A 49 26.21 -35.89 0.50
N VAL A 50 26.69 -34.86 1.18
CA VAL A 50 28.04 -34.78 1.74
C VAL A 50 27.97 -34.89 3.25
N SER A 51 28.75 -35.83 3.80
CA SER A 51 28.88 -36.04 5.24
C SER A 51 30.35 -36.14 5.63
N GLY A 52 30.82 -35.20 6.46
CA GLY A 52 32.19 -35.17 6.96
C GLY A 52 32.90 -33.85 6.67
N ALA A 53 34.23 -33.90 6.52
CA ALA A 53 35.08 -32.74 6.35
C ALA A 53 35.75 -32.74 4.96
N PHE A 54 34.91 -32.67 3.93
CA PHE A 54 35.33 -32.67 2.52
C PHE A 54 35.25 -31.26 1.92
N ASP A 55 36.17 -30.97 1.00
CA ASP A 55 36.06 -29.87 0.06
C ASP A 55 35.56 -30.41 -1.29
N VAL A 56 34.35 -30.07 -1.67
CA VAL A 56 33.67 -30.58 -2.87
C VAL A 56 33.67 -29.52 -3.96
N PHE A 57 34.11 -29.89 -5.16
CA PHE A 57 34.11 -29.03 -6.34
C PHE A 57 33.11 -29.61 -7.34
N LEU A 58 32.06 -28.84 -7.63
CA LEU A 58 30.93 -29.25 -8.48
C LEU A 58 30.96 -28.49 -9.79
N THR A 59 30.99 -29.22 -10.91
CA THR A 59 30.82 -28.66 -12.25
C THR A 59 29.62 -29.29 -12.95
N GLN A 60 28.67 -28.49 -13.43
CA GLN A 60 27.59 -28.98 -14.29
C GLN A 60 28.07 -29.16 -15.73
N GLN A 61 28.04 -30.38 -16.26
CA GLN A 61 28.45 -30.70 -17.63
C GLN A 61 27.82 -32.01 -18.14
N PRO A 62 27.82 -32.28 -19.46
CA PRO A 62 27.13 -33.45 -20.04
C PRO A 62 27.63 -34.83 -19.57
N THR A 63 28.86 -34.89 -19.05
CA THR A 63 29.48 -36.14 -18.57
C THR A 63 29.45 -36.20 -17.06
N THR A 64 29.03 -37.33 -16.49
CA THR A 64 29.14 -37.60 -15.05
C THR A 64 30.53 -38.11 -14.72
N SER A 65 31.17 -37.54 -13.71
CA SER A 65 32.47 -38.03 -13.19
C SER A 65 32.61 -37.80 -11.69
N LEU A 66 33.45 -38.63 -11.05
CA LEU A 66 33.84 -38.49 -9.65
C LEU A 66 35.34 -38.77 -9.49
N THR A 67 36.07 -37.83 -8.90
CA THR A 67 37.49 -37.97 -8.55
C THR A 67 37.71 -37.60 -7.09
N VAL A 68 38.36 -38.46 -6.33
CA VAL A 68 38.76 -38.21 -4.94
C VAL A 68 40.25 -37.87 -4.90
N GLU A 69 40.63 -36.78 -4.23
CA GLU A 69 42.02 -36.40 -3.95
C GLU A 69 42.24 -36.38 -2.43
N ALA A 70 43.01 -37.35 -1.94
CA ALA A 70 43.27 -37.54 -0.51
C ALA A 70 44.60 -38.27 -0.29
N ASP A 71 45.04 -38.35 0.97
CA ASP A 71 46.16 -39.21 1.36
C ASP A 71 45.89 -40.67 0.97
N GLU A 72 46.87 -41.33 0.36
CA GLU A 72 46.76 -42.70 -0.18
C GLU A 72 46.17 -43.69 0.84
N ASN A 73 46.60 -43.61 2.11
CA ASN A 73 46.15 -44.50 3.17
C ASN A 73 44.73 -44.20 3.69
N LEU A 74 44.09 -43.14 3.21
CA LEU A 74 42.73 -42.75 3.58
C LEU A 74 41.69 -43.09 2.49
N MET A 75 42.11 -43.51 1.29
CA MET A 75 41.19 -43.77 0.17
C MET A 75 40.10 -44.78 0.52
N ASP A 76 40.44 -45.86 1.22
CA ASP A 76 39.50 -46.92 1.64
C ASP A 76 38.55 -46.46 2.77
N LYS A 77 38.84 -45.32 3.41
CA LYS A 77 38.01 -44.73 4.47
C LYS A 77 37.01 -43.71 3.94
N ILE A 78 37.08 -43.39 2.64
CA ILE A 78 36.20 -42.47 1.94
C ILE A 78 35.17 -43.28 1.16
N THR A 79 33.89 -43.13 1.51
CA THR A 79 32.76 -43.76 0.84
C THR A 79 32.20 -42.82 -0.22
N THR A 80 32.02 -43.33 -1.45
CA THR A 80 31.40 -42.62 -2.57
C THR A 80 30.47 -43.59 -3.29
N GLU A 81 29.18 -43.53 -3.00
CA GLU A 81 28.19 -44.47 -3.53
C GLU A 81 27.02 -43.71 -4.17
N VAL A 82 26.55 -44.20 -5.32
CA VAL A 82 25.34 -43.68 -5.96
C VAL A 82 24.21 -44.69 -5.80
N ASN A 83 23.15 -44.30 -5.10
CA ASN A 83 21.94 -45.11 -4.95
C ASN A 83 20.71 -44.25 -5.28
N ASN A 84 19.82 -44.72 -6.14
CA ASN A 84 18.63 -43.98 -6.58
C ASN A 84 18.93 -42.54 -7.03
N GLN A 85 20.00 -42.37 -7.82
CA GLN A 85 20.49 -41.06 -8.31
C GLN A 85 20.96 -40.09 -7.21
N VAL A 86 21.23 -40.60 -6.00
CA VAL A 86 21.82 -39.86 -4.88
C VAL A 86 23.28 -40.26 -4.73
N LEU A 87 24.19 -39.34 -5.01
CA LEU A 87 25.60 -39.50 -4.68
C LEU A 87 25.82 -39.19 -3.19
N THR A 88 26.26 -40.20 -2.43
CA THR A 88 26.64 -40.05 -1.02
C THR A 88 28.16 -40.04 -0.89
N ILE A 89 28.69 -38.95 -0.35
CA ILE A 89 30.11 -38.77 -0.02
C ILE A 89 30.23 -38.78 1.50
N GLY A 90 31.05 -39.70 2.02
CA GLY A 90 31.22 -39.90 3.46
C GLY A 90 32.64 -40.28 3.82
N SER A 91 33.02 -40.06 5.08
CA SER A 91 34.24 -40.64 5.64
C SER A 91 34.01 -41.15 7.05
N ARG A 92 34.81 -42.15 7.45
CA ARG A 92 34.80 -42.68 8.81
C ARG A 92 36.22 -42.84 9.32
N GLN A 93 36.43 -42.53 10.60
CA GLN A 93 37.69 -42.81 11.31
C GLN A 93 38.95 -42.15 10.67
N ILE A 94 38.82 -40.94 10.12
CA ILE A 94 39.96 -40.17 9.57
C ILE A 94 40.43 -39.13 10.61
N LYS A 95 41.75 -38.94 10.74
CA LYS A 95 42.35 -37.89 11.56
C LYS A 95 43.49 -37.18 10.81
N ASN A 96 43.52 -35.85 10.87
CA ASN A 96 44.54 -35.02 10.23
C ASN A 96 44.87 -35.42 8.77
N PRO A 97 43.87 -35.45 7.87
CA PRO A 97 44.13 -35.62 6.45
C PRO A 97 44.93 -34.42 5.92
N THR A 98 45.77 -34.65 4.92
CA THR A 98 46.48 -33.58 4.19
C THR A 98 45.54 -32.89 3.22
N LYS A 99 44.68 -33.65 2.54
CA LYS A 99 43.56 -33.17 1.72
C LYS A 99 42.38 -34.15 1.76
N LEU A 100 41.17 -33.64 1.58
CA LEU A 100 39.95 -34.42 1.38
C LEU A 100 39.09 -33.74 0.31
N ASN A 101 39.59 -33.70 -0.92
CA ASN A 101 38.88 -33.04 -2.01
C ASN A 101 38.09 -34.07 -2.82
N VAL A 102 36.89 -33.68 -3.25
CA VAL A 102 36.09 -34.48 -4.19
C VAL A 102 35.66 -33.60 -5.35
N TYR A 103 36.05 -33.97 -6.57
CA TYR A 103 35.64 -33.33 -7.80
C TYR A 103 34.49 -34.13 -8.40
N ILE A 104 33.35 -33.49 -8.59
CA ILE A 104 32.14 -34.13 -9.11
C ILE A 104 31.58 -33.36 -10.29
N SER A 105 30.99 -34.08 -11.23
CA SER A 105 30.27 -33.47 -12.32
C SER A 105 29.04 -34.25 -12.73
N SER A 106 28.00 -33.55 -13.19
CA SER A 106 26.73 -34.14 -13.63
C SER A 106 25.98 -33.20 -14.59
N PRO A 107 25.13 -33.72 -15.49
CA PRO A 107 24.33 -32.88 -16.39
C PRO A 107 23.33 -31.98 -15.66
N THR A 108 22.75 -32.46 -14.56
CA THR A 108 21.73 -31.75 -13.78
C THR A 108 21.91 -32.03 -12.29
N ILE A 109 21.60 -31.03 -11.46
CA ILE A 109 21.62 -31.13 -10.01
C ILE A 109 20.37 -30.44 -9.49
N GLU A 110 19.58 -31.18 -8.71
CA GLU A 110 18.32 -30.69 -8.12
C GLU A 110 18.40 -30.61 -6.60
N PHE A 111 19.31 -31.36 -5.97
CA PHE A 111 19.37 -31.46 -4.51
C PHE A 111 20.81 -31.53 -4.00
N ILE A 112 21.14 -30.68 -3.04
CA ILE A 112 22.44 -30.66 -2.37
C ILE A 112 22.19 -30.68 -0.86
N THR A 113 22.67 -31.71 -0.18
CA THR A 113 22.70 -31.77 1.28
C THR A 113 24.13 -31.83 1.78
N MET A 114 24.48 -30.94 2.69
CA MET A 114 25.79 -30.90 3.33
C MET A 114 25.65 -30.99 4.84
N SER A 115 26.54 -31.78 5.44
CA SER A 115 26.63 -31.93 6.89
C SER A 115 28.09 -32.07 7.34
N GLY A 116 28.34 -31.76 8.61
CA GLY A 116 29.66 -31.85 9.22
C GLY A 116 30.45 -30.56 9.09
N ALA A 117 31.72 -30.67 8.65
CA ALA A 117 32.65 -29.56 8.50
C ALA A 117 33.12 -29.46 7.03
N SER A 118 32.16 -29.36 6.11
CA SER A 118 32.38 -29.51 4.67
C SER A 118 32.21 -28.20 3.88
N THR A 119 32.98 -28.07 2.80
CA THR A 119 32.89 -26.98 1.83
C THR A 119 32.35 -27.52 0.50
N LEU A 120 31.52 -26.76 -0.19
CA LEU A 120 31.17 -27.06 -1.58
C LEU A 120 31.24 -25.79 -2.43
N VAL A 121 31.91 -25.88 -3.56
CA VAL A 121 32.06 -24.80 -4.53
C VAL A 121 31.54 -25.26 -5.88
N GLY A 122 30.53 -24.55 -6.40
CA GLY A 122 30.12 -24.66 -7.81
C GLY A 122 31.10 -23.90 -8.69
N GLU A 123 31.77 -24.60 -9.60
CA GLU A 123 32.80 -24.01 -10.48
C GLU A 123 32.19 -23.28 -11.69
N ASN A 124 30.93 -23.57 -12.03
CA ASN A 124 30.17 -22.89 -13.07
C ASN A 124 28.71 -22.62 -12.65
N THR A 125 27.95 -21.95 -13.52
CA THR A 125 26.54 -21.66 -13.28
C THR A 125 25.69 -22.93 -13.38
N LEU A 126 25.02 -23.30 -12.29
CA LEU A 126 24.06 -24.38 -12.26
C LEU A 126 22.73 -23.92 -12.87
N GLN A 127 22.29 -24.59 -13.93
CA GLN A 127 21.04 -24.35 -14.65
C GLN A 127 20.04 -25.47 -14.35
N GLY A 128 18.79 -25.10 -14.07
CA GLY A 128 17.73 -26.06 -13.78
C GLY A 128 16.38 -25.40 -13.51
N GLN A 129 15.33 -26.20 -13.29
CA GLN A 129 14.04 -25.67 -12.84
C GLN A 129 14.02 -25.45 -11.32
N VAL A 130 14.48 -26.45 -10.57
CA VAL A 130 14.46 -26.44 -9.11
C VAL A 130 15.85 -26.81 -8.59
N LEU A 131 16.30 -26.10 -7.57
CA LEU A 131 17.45 -26.49 -6.77
C LEU A 131 17.09 -26.36 -5.29
N ASP A 132 17.22 -27.46 -4.54
CA ASP A 132 17.07 -27.49 -3.10
C ASP A 132 18.42 -27.73 -2.43
N VAL A 133 18.75 -26.86 -1.50
CA VAL A 133 20.00 -26.84 -0.76
C VAL A 133 19.69 -26.95 0.73
N THR A 134 20.22 -27.98 1.38
CA THR A 134 20.14 -28.15 2.81
C THR A 134 21.54 -28.23 3.42
N THR A 135 21.85 -27.36 4.36
CA THR A 135 23.15 -27.32 5.04
C THR A 135 22.97 -27.40 6.56
N SER A 136 23.82 -28.19 7.21
CA SER A 136 23.80 -28.38 8.67
C SER A 136 25.22 -28.52 9.22
N GLY A 137 25.47 -27.97 10.41
CA GLY A 137 26.79 -28.02 11.05
C GLY A 137 27.68 -26.82 10.68
N ALA A 138 28.97 -27.04 10.46
CA ALA A 138 29.96 -26.00 10.13
C ALA A 138 30.32 -26.07 8.64
N THR A 139 29.39 -25.66 7.78
CA THR A 139 29.50 -25.85 6.32
C THR A 139 29.67 -24.53 5.58
N ASP A 140 30.35 -24.54 4.45
CA ASP A 140 30.53 -23.37 3.59
C ASP A 140 30.17 -23.74 2.14
N LEU A 141 29.12 -23.13 1.61
CA LEU A 141 28.60 -23.39 0.27
C LEU A 141 28.70 -22.14 -0.59
N ARG A 142 29.25 -22.27 -1.80
CA ARG A 142 29.31 -21.18 -2.80
C ARG A 142 28.75 -21.66 -4.14
N LEU A 143 27.66 -21.07 -4.59
CA LEU A 143 27.03 -21.43 -5.87
C LEU A 143 26.71 -20.19 -6.73
N ASN A 144 26.84 -20.35 -8.04
CA ASN A 144 26.27 -19.47 -9.05
C ASN A 144 25.14 -20.25 -9.74
N VAL A 145 23.92 -19.70 -9.77
CA VAL A 145 22.72 -20.44 -10.21
C VAL A 145 21.89 -19.63 -11.20
N ASN A 146 21.20 -20.33 -12.09
CA ASN A 146 20.13 -19.81 -12.94
C ASN A 146 18.98 -20.81 -12.91
N VAL A 147 18.03 -20.61 -11.99
CA VAL A 147 16.94 -21.56 -11.71
C VAL A 147 15.57 -20.89 -11.62
N GLU A 148 14.49 -21.65 -11.74
CA GLU A 148 13.16 -21.09 -11.49
C GLU A 148 12.89 -20.97 -9.98
N ILE A 149 13.08 -22.06 -9.23
CA ILE A 149 12.84 -22.11 -7.78
C ILE A 149 14.13 -22.52 -7.07
N LEU A 150 14.56 -21.70 -6.11
CA LEU A 150 15.68 -21.99 -5.22
C LEU A 150 15.18 -22.13 -3.78
N SER A 151 15.34 -23.32 -3.21
CA SER A 151 15.03 -23.61 -1.80
C SER A 151 16.34 -23.76 -1.02
N VAL A 152 16.50 -23.05 0.09
CA VAL A 152 17.72 -23.05 0.90
C VAL A 152 17.37 -23.18 2.37
N ASN A 153 17.82 -24.25 3.01
CA ASN A 153 17.66 -24.50 4.43
C ASN A 153 19.05 -24.58 5.09
N ALA A 154 19.41 -23.57 5.86
CA ALA A 154 20.70 -23.45 6.52
C ALA A 154 20.53 -23.52 8.05
N SER A 155 21.30 -24.40 8.69
CA SER A 155 21.24 -24.60 10.14
C SER A 155 22.63 -24.82 10.75
N GLY A 156 22.80 -24.38 12.00
CA GLY A 156 24.07 -24.51 12.71
C GLY A 156 24.98 -23.30 12.46
N ALA A 157 26.26 -23.53 12.18
CA ALA A 157 27.25 -22.51 11.85
C ALA A 157 27.60 -22.58 10.35
N SER A 158 26.58 -22.58 9.50
CA SER A 158 26.72 -22.69 8.05
C SER A 158 26.78 -21.32 7.37
N ALA A 159 27.59 -21.21 6.32
CA ALA A 159 27.65 -20.06 5.44
C ALA A 159 27.24 -20.48 4.03
N VAL A 160 26.23 -19.83 3.46
CA VAL A 160 25.73 -20.11 2.11
C VAL A 160 25.83 -18.83 1.28
N ILE A 161 26.65 -18.83 0.24
CA ILE A 161 26.88 -17.68 -0.65
C ILE A 161 26.31 -18.01 -2.03
N LEU A 162 25.34 -17.21 -2.46
CA LEU A 162 24.58 -17.43 -3.69
C LEU A 162 24.72 -16.23 -4.63
N SER A 163 24.81 -16.52 -5.92
CA SER A 163 24.88 -15.52 -6.99
C SER A 163 24.14 -15.99 -8.24
N GLY A 164 23.83 -15.08 -9.16
CA GLY A 164 23.14 -15.39 -10.42
C GLY A 164 21.70 -14.92 -10.41
N THR A 165 20.77 -15.75 -10.90
CA THR A 165 19.34 -15.42 -11.05
C THR A 165 18.43 -16.55 -10.56
N ALA A 166 17.34 -16.21 -9.87
CA ALA A 166 16.22 -17.11 -9.64
C ALA A 166 14.89 -16.38 -9.81
N LYS A 167 13.79 -17.09 -10.12
CA LYS A 167 12.47 -16.45 -10.12
C LYS A 167 11.90 -16.39 -8.70
N GLU A 168 11.99 -17.50 -7.97
CA GLU A 168 11.51 -17.62 -6.59
C GLU A 168 12.62 -18.13 -5.67
N LEU A 169 12.77 -17.48 -4.51
CA LEU A 169 13.67 -17.90 -3.44
C LEU A 169 12.87 -18.20 -2.17
N VAL A 170 13.07 -19.40 -1.62
CA VAL A 170 12.62 -19.77 -0.27
C VAL A 170 13.86 -20.05 0.56
N ALA A 171 14.16 -19.20 1.54
CA ALA A 171 15.37 -19.35 2.37
C ALA A 171 15.07 -19.33 3.86
N THR A 172 15.49 -20.39 4.56
CA THR A 172 15.38 -20.51 6.01
C THR A 172 16.77 -20.61 6.61
N ALA A 173 17.08 -19.77 7.60
CA ALA A 173 18.33 -19.81 8.35
C ALA A 173 18.05 -19.94 9.86
N SER A 174 18.75 -20.85 10.53
CA SER A 174 18.57 -21.09 11.97
C SER A 174 19.89 -21.31 12.70
N GLY A 175 19.94 -20.90 13.97
CA GLY A 175 21.15 -21.02 14.80
C GLY A 175 22.11 -19.86 14.60
N ALA A 176 23.30 -20.11 14.05
CA ALA A 176 24.31 -19.10 13.71
C ALA A 176 24.64 -19.16 12.20
N ALA A 177 23.64 -19.48 11.38
CA ALA A 177 23.79 -19.64 9.94
C ALA A 177 23.69 -18.30 9.21
N ASP A 178 24.49 -18.11 8.16
CA ASP A 178 24.48 -16.93 7.30
C ASP A 178 24.16 -17.32 5.86
N ILE A 179 23.11 -16.74 5.28
CA ILE A 179 22.77 -16.86 3.85
C ILE A 179 23.04 -15.53 3.16
N LYS A 180 24.05 -15.47 2.30
CA LYS A 180 24.46 -14.27 1.55
C LYS A 180 24.01 -14.38 0.10
N ALA A 181 22.82 -13.87 -0.18
CA ALA A 181 22.22 -13.86 -1.51
C ALA A 181 22.08 -12.44 -2.11
N SER A 182 22.88 -11.47 -1.63
CA SER A 182 22.91 -10.10 -2.19
C SER A 182 23.31 -10.03 -3.67
N LYS A 183 24.07 -11.03 -4.16
CA LYS A 183 24.47 -11.18 -5.57
C LYS A 183 23.54 -12.08 -6.38
N LEU A 184 22.47 -12.61 -5.78
CA LEU A 184 21.46 -13.43 -6.44
C LEU A 184 20.23 -12.56 -6.72
N GLN A 185 19.95 -12.28 -7.99
CA GLN A 185 18.77 -11.50 -8.36
C GLN A 185 17.54 -12.40 -8.36
N VAL A 186 16.54 -12.04 -7.56
CA VAL A 186 15.28 -12.80 -7.46
C VAL A 186 14.06 -11.93 -7.76
N THR A 187 13.01 -12.54 -8.32
CA THR A 187 11.71 -11.86 -8.45
C THR A 187 11.04 -11.85 -7.10
N ASP A 188 10.65 -13.01 -6.59
CA ASP A 188 9.93 -13.15 -5.33
C ASP A 188 10.78 -13.90 -4.29
N ALA A 189 10.67 -13.50 -3.02
CA ALA A 189 11.43 -14.09 -1.92
C ALA A 189 10.58 -14.32 -0.68
N THR A 190 10.69 -15.51 -0.10
CA THR A 190 10.20 -15.85 1.24
C THR A 190 11.39 -16.21 2.12
N VAL A 191 11.65 -15.43 3.16
CA VAL A 191 12.85 -15.55 4.00
C VAL A 191 12.49 -15.66 5.49
N ASP A 192 13.06 -16.65 6.17
CA ASP A 192 12.87 -16.89 7.61
C ASP A 192 14.23 -17.02 8.32
N ALA A 193 14.51 -16.11 9.24
CA ALA A 193 15.71 -16.13 10.06
C ALA A 193 15.36 -16.34 11.53
N SER A 194 15.93 -17.37 12.16
CA SER A 194 15.73 -17.71 13.56
C SER A 194 17.05 -17.84 14.35
N GLY A 195 17.02 -17.46 15.63
CA GLY A 195 18.21 -17.54 16.49
C GLY A 195 19.13 -16.33 16.30
N SER A 196 20.37 -16.54 15.86
CA SER A 196 21.36 -15.50 15.52
C SER A 196 21.74 -15.53 14.04
N ALA A 197 20.84 -16.03 13.20
CA ALA A 197 21.08 -16.23 11.77
C ALA A 197 20.88 -14.93 10.96
N ASN A 198 21.66 -14.73 9.90
CA ASN A 198 21.52 -13.56 9.01
C ASN A 198 21.20 -13.98 7.57
N ILE A 199 20.32 -13.24 6.91
CA ILE A 199 19.97 -13.47 5.49
C ILE A 199 20.04 -12.16 4.69
N ASP A 200 20.94 -12.10 3.70
CA ASP A 200 20.97 -11.03 2.71
C ASP A 200 20.20 -11.46 1.46
N VAL A 201 19.23 -10.68 0.99
CA VAL A 201 18.46 -11.00 -0.22
C VAL A 201 18.32 -9.81 -1.16
N ASN A 202 18.36 -10.06 -2.48
CA ASN A 202 18.19 -9.06 -3.53
C ASN A 202 16.96 -9.40 -4.40
N ALA A 203 15.79 -8.92 -3.96
CA ALA A 203 14.51 -9.16 -4.62
C ALA A 203 13.92 -7.90 -5.28
N SER A 204 13.13 -8.10 -6.34
CA SER A 204 12.50 -7.02 -7.12
C SER A 204 10.96 -7.01 -7.06
N GLY A 205 10.34 -8.16 -6.81
CA GLY A 205 8.90 -8.37 -6.68
C GLY A 205 8.42 -8.36 -5.22
N LYS A 206 7.72 -9.42 -4.80
CA LYS A 206 7.19 -9.57 -3.43
C LYS A 206 8.23 -10.19 -2.51
N VAL A 207 8.37 -9.61 -1.31
CA VAL A 207 9.19 -10.16 -0.22
C VAL A 207 8.33 -10.44 0.99
N VAL A 208 8.34 -11.67 1.47
CA VAL A 208 7.80 -12.07 2.78
C VAL A 208 8.98 -12.37 3.69
N SER A 209 9.11 -11.64 4.80
CA SER A 209 10.19 -11.85 5.76
C SER A 209 9.68 -12.12 7.17
N THR A 210 10.33 -13.06 7.84
CA THR A 210 10.09 -13.42 9.23
C THR A 210 11.42 -13.49 9.96
N THR A 211 11.57 -12.71 11.04
CA THR A 211 12.73 -12.77 11.92
C THR A 211 12.32 -13.09 13.36
N SER A 212 12.97 -14.09 13.96
CA SER A 212 12.82 -14.43 15.37
C SER A 212 14.19 -14.58 16.06
N GLY A 213 14.38 -13.95 17.22
CA GLY A 213 15.67 -13.96 17.92
C GLY A 213 16.56 -12.76 17.58
N ALA A 214 17.88 -12.94 17.69
CA ALA A 214 18.92 -11.92 17.52
C ALA A 214 19.48 -11.78 16.09
N GLY A 215 19.01 -12.58 15.14
CA GLY A 215 19.39 -12.50 13.72
C GLY A 215 18.80 -11.31 12.96
N ASP A 216 19.29 -11.08 11.73
CA ASP A 216 18.88 -9.97 10.86
C ASP A 216 18.55 -10.43 9.42
N ILE A 217 17.72 -9.67 8.71
CA ILE A 217 17.43 -9.88 7.28
C ILE A 217 17.63 -8.57 6.53
N ASP A 218 18.64 -8.55 5.66
CA ASP A 218 19.02 -7.39 4.88
C ASP A 218 18.51 -7.48 3.44
N LEU A 219 17.65 -6.51 3.06
CA LEU A 219 17.13 -6.37 1.70
C LEU A 219 18.01 -5.40 0.90
N THR A 220 18.71 -5.91 -0.11
CA THR A 220 19.59 -5.09 -0.99
C THR A 220 18.91 -4.66 -2.30
N GLY A 221 17.78 -5.27 -2.65
CA GLY A 221 16.97 -4.93 -3.82
C GLY A 221 15.95 -3.81 -3.60
N LYS A 222 15.18 -3.48 -4.63
CA LYS A 222 14.03 -2.55 -4.57
C LYS A 222 12.71 -3.33 -4.78
N PRO A 223 12.24 -4.09 -3.78
CA PRO A 223 11.03 -4.90 -3.92
C PRO A 223 9.78 -4.02 -4.11
N ALA A 224 8.86 -4.48 -4.94
CA ALA A 224 7.57 -3.83 -5.18
C ALA A 224 6.63 -3.92 -3.97
N GLU A 225 6.71 -5.01 -3.21
CA GLU A 225 5.87 -5.27 -2.02
C GLU A 225 6.69 -5.95 -0.92
N ILE A 226 6.49 -5.54 0.33
CA ILE A 226 7.16 -6.12 1.50
C ILE A 226 6.15 -6.44 2.60
N GLU A 227 6.05 -7.71 2.98
CA GLU A 227 5.27 -8.24 4.10
C GLU A 227 6.25 -8.72 5.18
N ASN A 228 6.20 -8.13 6.39
CA ASN A 228 7.12 -8.47 7.48
C ASN A 228 6.34 -9.00 8.69
N HIS A 229 6.66 -10.21 9.14
CA HIS A 229 6.06 -10.88 10.29
C HIS A 229 7.06 -10.94 11.46
N ASN A 230 7.62 -9.79 11.84
CA ASN A 230 8.63 -9.71 12.88
C ASN A 230 8.00 -9.38 14.25
N GLU A 231 8.43 -10.05 15.31
CA GLU A 231 8.06 -9.72 16.70
C GLU A 231 8.83 -8.50 17.25
N ARG A 232 9.74 -7.91 16.47
CA ARG A 232 10.55 -6.75 16.86
C ARG A 232 10.10 -5.47 16.18
N THR A 233 10.24 -4.36 16.91
CA THR A 233 9.97 -3.01 16.41
C THR A 233 10.94 -2.69 15.27
N ASN A 234 10.44 -2.66 14.04
CA ASN A 234 11.22 -2.25 12.87
C ASN A 234 11.70 -0.80 13.05
N VAL A 235 13.01 -0.61 13.23
CA VAL A 235 13.68 0.70 13.21
C VAL A 235 14.34 0.87 11.84
N ARG A 236 13.80 1.75 11.01
CA ARG A 236 14.38 2.13 9.71
C ARG A 236 15.05 3.48 9.83
N SER A 237 16.22 3.67 9.23
CA SER A 237 16.82 5.01 9.11
C SER A 237 17.25 5.30 7.67
N TRP A 238 17.08 6.54 7.23
CA TRP A 238 17.55 6.99 5.92
C TRP A 238 17.87 8.49 5.98
N LYS A 239 18.63 8.97 4.99
CA LYS A 239 18.93 10.39 4.81
C LYS A 239 18.17 10.95 3.62
N GLU A 240 17.65 12.17 3.77
CA GLU A 240 16.95 12.92 2.73
C GLU A 240 17.44 14.37 2.79
N ASP A 241 18.14 14.82 1.76
CA ASP A 241 18.81 16.13 1.69
C ASP A 241 19.71 16.42 2.92
N ASN A 242 19.30 17.38 3.76
CA ASN A 242 19.95 17.75 5.02
C ASN A 242 19.29 17.09 6.25
N LYS A 243 18.59 15.96 6.08
CA LYS A 243 17.83 15.33 7.16
C LYS A 243 18.24 13.89 7.38
N THR A 244 18.30 13.50 8.64
CA THR A 244 18.39 12.10 9.07
C THR A 244 17.05 11.70 9.68
N ILE A 245 16.38 10.72 9.10
CA ILE A 245 15.09 10.22 9.57
C ILE A 245 15.27 8.83 10.15
N VAL A 246 14.71 8.61 11.35
CA VAL A 246 14.67 7.32 12.04
C VAL A 246 13.21 7.00 12.36
N LYS A 247 12.70 5.87 11.90
CA LYS A 247 11.32 5.42 12.12
C LYS A 247 11.30 4.10 12.87
N ALA A 248 10.74 4.10 14.08
CA ALA A 248 10.53 2.94 14.93
C ALA A 248 9.04 2.71 15.14
N GLY A 249 8.41 1.82 14.37
CA GLY A 249 6.96 1.63 14.39
C GLY A 249 6.18 2.92 14.06
N SER A 250 5.44 3.45 15.04
CA SER A 250 4.65 4.71 14.94
C SER A 250 5.43 5.96 15.37
N VAL A 251 6.66 5.81 15.86
CA VAL A 251 7.54 6.91 16.25
C VAL A 251 8.47 7.23 15.09
N MET A 252 8.55 8.51 14.73
CA MET A 252 9.48 9.02 13.72
C MET A 252 10.31 10.14 14.33
N VAL A 253 11.62 10.05 14.25
CA VAL A 253 12.58 11.10 14.61
C VAL A 253 13.18 11.65 13.32
N GLU A 254 13.11 12.96 13.14
CA GLU A 254 13.67 13.71 12.02
C GLU A 254 14.69 14.69 12.60
N VAL A 255 15.95 14.53 12.25
CA VAL A 255 17.04 15.43 12.63
C VAL A 255 17.42 16.22 11.40
N THR A 256 17.25 17.54 11.42
CA THR A 256 17.68 18.41 10.32
C THR A 256 19.07 18.96 10.66
N ASP A 257 20.02 18.77 9.76
CA ASP A 257 21.33 19.40 9.84
C ASP A 257 21.12 20.92 9.90
N SER A 258 21.73 21.54 10.92
CA SER A 258 21.78 22.96 11.30
C SER A 258 20.75 23.59 12.23
N ASP A 259 19.49 23.13 12.39
CA ASP A 259 18.49 24.02 13.03
C ASP A 259 17.46 23.38 13.98
N SER A 260 17.14 22.08 13.89
CA SER A 260 16.18 21.48 14.83
C SER A 260 16.15 19.96 14.86
N THR A 261 15.76 19.41 16.01
CA THR A 261 15.37 18.01 16.19
C THR A 261 13.86 17.91 16.32
N LYS A 262 13.22 17.12 15.46
CA LYS A 262 11.77 16.89 15.48
C LYS A 262 11.47 15.43 15.79
N VAL A 263 10.70 15.18 16.83
CA VAL A 263 10.22 13.84 17.22
C VAL A 263 8.70 13.80 17.04
N SER A 264 8.23 12.91 16.18
CA SER A 264 6.81 12.68 15.91
C SER A 264 6.36 11.37 16.55
N ILE A 265 5.37 11.43 17.45
CA ILE A 265 4.79 10.26 18.12
C ILE A 265 3.29 10.27 17.81
N GLY A 266 2.86 9.35 16.93
CA GLY A 266 1.48 9.31 16.46
C GLY A 266 1.05 10.65 15.84
N GLY A 267 0.02 11.27 16.42
CA GLY A 267 -0.50 12.56 15.97
C GLY A 267 0.15 13.79 16.63
N HIS A 268 1.32 13.66 17.25
CA HIS A 268 2.00 14.75 17.97
C HIS A 268 3.43 14.93 17.48
N ASN A 269 3.88 16.18 17.39
CA ASN A 269 5.24 16.59 17.06
C ASN A 269 5.84 17.34 18.25
N LEU A 270 7.06 16.95 18.63
CA LEU A 270 7.95 17.64 19.55
C LEU A 270 9.08 18.23 18.70
N ILE A 271 9.29 19.54 18.74
CA ILE A 271 10.35 20.22 17.99
C ILE A 271 11.26 20.91 19.01
N VAL A 272 12.54 20.61 18.96
CA VAL A 272 13.59 21.25 19.76
C VAL A 272 14.49 22.01 18.80
N ASP A 273 14.57 23.33 18.97
CA ASP A 273 15.50 24.16 18.19
C ASP A 273 16.92 24.10 18.74
N ASP A 274 17.87 24.66 17.99
CA ASP A 274 19.29 24.79 18.34
C ASP A 274 19.55 25.59 19.63
N ARG A 275 18.59 26.40 20.08
CA ARG A 275 18.64 27.20 21.31
C ARG A 275 18.03 26.49 22.51
N GLY A 276 17.54 25.26 22.33
CA GLY A 276 16.92 24.45 23.38
C GLY A 276 15.46 24.81 23.68
N ASN A 277 14.79 25.61 22.85
CA ASN A 277 13.36 25.85 23.00
C ASN A 277 12.58 24.62 22.54
N VAL A 278 11.57 24.24 23.33
CA VAL A 278 10.74 23.08 23.07
C VAL A 278 9.34 23.51 22.63
N LYS A 279 8.92 23.06 21.46
CA LYS A 279 7.57 23.30 20.92
C LYS A 279 6.80 21.98 20.77
N TRP A 280 5.60 21.95 21.32
CA TRP A 280 4.66 20.83 21.20
C TRP A 280 3.53 21.19 20.24
N GLU A 281 3.32 20.38 19.21
CA GLU A 281 2.25 20.57 18.22
C GLU A 281 1.52 19.27 17.91
N ARG A 282 0.23 19.36 17.55
CA ARG A 282 -0.54 18.20 17.09
C ARG A 282 -0.47 18.11 15.57
N ASN A 283 0.05 17.00 15.05
CA ASN A 283 0.13 16.69 13.62
C ASN A 283 -1.28 16.37 13.09
N ARG A 284 -2.00 17.40 12.65
CA ARG A 284 -3.22 17.23 11.86
C ARG A 284 -2.80 17.24 10.40
N LYS A 285 -3.00 16.12 9.68
CA LYS A 285 -2.96 16.14 8.21
C LYS A 285 -3.91 17.24 7.73
N GLN A 286 -3.38 18.19 6.97
CA GLN A 286 -4.19 19.23 6.35
C GLN A 286 -5.18 18.53 5.42
N LYS A 287 -6.47 18.79 5.59
CA LYS A 287 -7.51 18.19 4.75
C LYS A 287 -7.85 19.19 3.66
N PHE A 288 -8.09 18.69 2.45
CA PHE A 288 -8.76 19.45 1.40
C PHE A 288 -10.00 20.14 1.99
N ASN A 289 -10.15 21.44 1.77
CA ASN A 289 -11.19 22.27 2.36
C ASN A 289 -11.90 23.07 1.26
N GLY A 290 -13.12 22.68 0.93
CA GLY A 290 -13.91 23.27 -0.15
C GLY A 290 -14.43 24.68 0.13
N HIS A 291 -15.07 25.25 -0.88
CA HIS A 291 -15.62 26.60 -0.86
C HIS A 291 -17.14 26.63 -1.15
N TRP A 292 -17.88 25.58 -0.81
CA TRP A 292 -19.32 25.47 -1.05
C TRP A 292 -20.17 25.89 0.16
N ALA A 293 -19.78 25.50 1.38
CA ALA A 293 -20.48 25.88 2.61
C ALA A 293 -20.46 27.41 2.81
N GLY A 294 -21.64 27.98 3.03
CA GLY A 294 -21.78 29.42 3.09
C GLY A 294 -23.19 29.94 2.83
N VAL A 295 -23.29 31.27 2.76
CA VAL A 295 -24.50 31.99 2.36
C VAL A 295 -24.26 32.63 1.01
N GLU A 296 -25.11 32.34 0.05
CA GLU A 296 -25.02 32.85 -1.33
C GLU A 296 -26.23 33.73 -1.66
N LEU A 297 -25.99 34.77 -2.46
CA LEU A 297 -27.00 35.67 -2.98
C LEU A 297 -26.79 35.82 -4.48
N GLY A 298 -27.85 35.64 -5.26
CA GLY A 298 -27.78 35.74 -6.71
C GLY A 298 -29.07 36.28 -7.33
N VAL A 299 -28.96 36.60 -8.62
CA VAL A 299 -30.11 36.82 -9.49
C VAL A 299 -30.46 35.49 -10.12
N ASN A 300 -31.76 35.17 -10.18
CA ASN A 300 -32.25 33.95 -10.80
C ASN A 300 -33.32 34.24 -11.85
N GLY A 301 -33.42 33.37 -12.84
CA GLY A 301 -34.40 33.44 -13.90
C GLY A 301 -34.49 32.11 -14.62
N TYR A 302 -34.99 32.13 -15.85
CA TYR A 302 -35.03 30.95 -16.72
C TYR A 302 -34.89 31.37 -18.18
N LEU A 303 -34.45 30.43 -19.01
CA LEU A 303 -34.39 30.56 -20.45
C LEU A 303 -35.42 29.64 -21.11
N THR A 304 -35.91 30.03 -22.29
CA THR A 304 -36.63 29.10 -23.18
C THR A 304 -35.65 28.06 -23.76
N ASP A 305 -36.19 27.03 -24.41
CA ASP A 305 -35.45 26.07 -25.25
C ASP A 305 -34.51 26.75 -26.27
N ASP A 306 -34.95 27.87 -26.84
CA ASP A 306 -34.17 28.71 -27.76
C ASP A 306 -33.20 29.69 -27.07
N PHE A 307 -32.90 29.50 -25.78
CA PHE A 307 -32.00 30.34 -24.98
C PHE A 307 -32.41 31.83 -24.87
N ASN A 308 -33.72 32.12 -24.96
CA ASN A 308 -34.24 33.48 -24.83
C ASN A 308 -34.78 33.74 -23.40
N THR A 309 -34.68 35.00 -22.95
CA THR A 309 -35.21 35.47 -21.65
C THR A 309 -36.61 36.07 -21.74
N ASP A 310 -37.07 36.40 -22.96
CA ASP A 310 -38.37 37.00 -23.26
C ASP A 310 -39.34 35.93 -23.76
N ILE A 311 -40.37 35.64 -22.96
CA ILE A 311 -41.41 34.66 -23.27
C ILE A 311 -42.53 35.36 -24.03
N LYS A 312 -42.92 34.79 -25.17
CA LYS A 312 -43.98 35.35 -26.03
C LYS A 312 -45.16 34.39 -26.13
N GLY A 313 -46.30 34.93 -26.55
CA GLY A 313 -47.52 34.16 -26.77
C GLY A 313 -48.25 33.85 -25.47
N GLU A 314 -48.87 32.68 -25.41
CA GLU A 314 -49.78 32.27 -24.32
C GLU A 314 -49.15 32.17 -22.93
N TYR A 315 -47.82 32.22 -22.81
CA TYR A 315 -47.08 32.19 -21.54
C TYR A 315 -46.34 33.49 -21.19
N ASP A 316 -46.64 34.61 -21.86
CA ASP A 316 -46.01 35.91 -21.62
C ASP A 316 -46.12 36.39 -20.16
N PHE A 317 -47.16 35.96 -19.45
CA PHE A 317 -47.41 36.21 -18.03
C PHE A 317 -46.31 35.66 -17.09
N LEU A 318 -45.43 34.80 -17.60
CA LEU A 318 -44.25 34.29 -16.88
C LEU A 318 -43.02 35.19 -17.05
N ASN A 319 -43.06 36.25 -17.85
CA ASN A 319 -41.92 37.16 -17.95
C ASN A 319 -41.49 37.70 -16.58
N LEU A 320 -40.18 37.86 -16.40
CA LEU A 320 -39.58 38.19 -15.11
C LEU A 320 -38.98 39.59 -15.06
N LYS A 321 -39.17 40.25 -13.93
CA LYS A 321 -38.28 41.35 -13.47
C LYS A 321 -37.00 40.73 -12.90
N TYR A 322 -36.02 40.46 -13.77
CA TYR A 322 -34.76 39.80 -13.39
C TYR A 322 -34.03 40.52 -12.26
N GLU A 323 -34.01 41.85 -12.24
CA GLU A 323 -33.32 42.64 -11.21
C GLU A 323 -33.95 42.52 -9.81
N LYS A 324 -35.16 41.94 -9.72
CA LYS A 324 -35.89 41.65 -8.48
C LYS A 324 -36.12 40.16 -8.25
N SER A 325 -35.63 39.31 -9.16
CA SER A 325 -35.69 37.86 -9.03
C SER A 325 -34.43 37.37 -8.34
N ILE A 326 -34.58 37.06 -7.05
CA ILE A 326 -33.45 36.83 -6.15
C ILE A 326 -33.42 35.39 -5.65
N GLU A 327 -32.25 34.79 -5.74
CA GLU A 327 -31.90 33.54 -5.11
C GLU A 327 -31.11 33.78 -3.83
N VAL A 328 -31.48 33.02 -2.79
CA VAL A 328 -30.68 32.89 -1.58
C VAL A 328 -30.37 31.41 -1.38
N ASN A 329 -29.09 31.07 -1.17
CA ASN A 329 -28.69 29.73 -0.73
C ASN A 329 -28.07 29.78 0.67
N ILE A 330 -28.42 28.80 1.49
CA ILE A 330 -27.72 28.51 2.75
C ILE A 330 -27.19 27.08 2.64
N ASN A 331 -25.90 26.95 2.41
CA ASN A 331 -25.17 25.69 2.29
C ASN A 331 -24.58 25.35 3.65
N PHE A 332 -25.32 24.58 4.46
CA PHE A 332 -25.06 24.45 5.90
C PHE A 332 -24.19 23.24 6.28
N PHE A 333 -23.95 22.32 5.35
CA PHE A 333 -23.10 21.15 5.58
C PHE A 333 -22.25 20.85 4.35
N GLU A 334 -20.96 20.71 4.52
CA GLU A 334 -20.02 20.35 3.45
C GLU A 334 -19.14 19.20 3.92
N GLN A 335 -18.93 18.23 3.02
CA GLN A 335 -18.03 17.11 3.19
C GLN A 335 -17.05 17.09 2.03
N ASN A 336 -15.77 17.11 2.39
CA ASN A 336 -14.65 17.24 1.47
C ASN A 336 -13.87 15.93 1.37
N PHE A 337 -13.50 15.55 0.15
CA PHE A 337 -12.70 14.37 -0.18
C PHE A 337 -11.50 14.79 -1.03
N ASN A 338 -10.29 14.44 -0.59
CA ASN A 338 -9.07 14.73 -1.33
C ASN A 338 -8.83 13.67 -2.41
N LEU A 339 -8.46 14.08 -3.63
CA LEU A 339 -8.11 13.17 -4.72
C LEU A 339 -6.60 13.17 -5.01
N ILE A 340 -6.01 14.34 -5.31
CA ILE A 340 -4.62 14.47 -5.76
C ILE A 340 -3.96 15.67 -5.08
N ASP A 341 -2.83 15.43 -4.39
CA ASP A 341 -1.92 16.43 -3.83
C ASP A 341 -2.57 17.55 -3.00
N GLU A 342 -3.76 17.32 -2.44
CA GLU A 342 -4.54 18.30 -1.67
C GLU A 342 -4.95 19.56 -2.48
N LYS A 343 -4.70 19.58 -3.80
CA LYS A 343 -5.09 20.66 -4.73
C LYS A 343 -6.36 20.34 -5.50
N PHE A 344 -6.66 19.06 -5.68
CA PHE A 344 -7.87 18.57 -6.32
C PHE A 344 -8.70 17.80 -5.31
N GLY A 345 -9.98 18.16 -5.20
CA GLY A 345 -10.90 17.47 -4.32
C GLY A 345 -12.30 17.35 -4.92
N VAL A 346 -13.04 16.41 -4.36
CA VAL A 346 -14.48 16.28 -4.56
C VAL A 346 -15.16 16.74 -3.30
N LEU A 347 -16.21 17.54 -3.43
CA LEU A 347 -17.05 17.93 -2.31
C LEU A 347 -18.51 17.59 -2.57
N THR A 348 -19.20 17.32 -1.47
CA THR A 348 -20.65 17.15 -1.42
C THR A 348 -21.19 17.83 -0.16
N GLY A 349 -22.50 17.95 -0.01
CA GLY A 349 -23.07 18.71 1.09
C GLY A 349 -24.58 18.74 1.14
N LEU A 350 -25.12 19.59 2.03
CA LEU A 350 -26.54 19.87 2.11
C LEU A 350 -26.77 21.38 2.22
N GLY A 351 -27.78 21.86 1.51
CA GLY A 351 -28.11 23.26 1.45
C GLY A 351 -29.60 23.50 1.25
N LEU A 352 -30.03 24.73 1.49
CA LEU A 352 -31.38 25.21 1.22
C LEU A 352 -31.29 26.32 0.19
N ARG A 353 -32.11 26.21 -0.86
CA ARG A 353 -32.22 27.20 -1.94
C ARG A 353 -33.61 27.81 -1.95
N TRP A 354 -33.69 29.12 -1.93
CA TRP A 354 -34.93 29.89 -2.10
C TRP A 354 -34.85 30.68 -3.39
N ASN A 355 -35.55 30.22 -4.43
CA ASN A 355 -35.70 30.96 -5.68
C ASN A 355 -36.94 31.85 -5.62
N ASN A 356 -36.76 33.17 -5.75
CA ASN A 356 -37.85 34.12 -5.85
C ASN A 356 -37.95 34.66 -7.27
N TYR A 357 -38.89 34.17 -8.06
CA TYR A 357 -39.15 34.68 -9.41
C TYR A 357 -40.15 35.83 -9.33
N ARG A 358 -39.68 37.06 -9.56
CA ARG A 358 -40.54 38.26 -9.60
C ARG A 358 -41.13 38.38 -10.99
N LEU A 359 -42.43 38.13 -11.11
CA LEU A 359 -43.15 38.33 -12.38
C LEU A 359 -43.14 39.81 -12.76
N ASP A 360 -43.02 40.07 -14.06
CA ASP A 360 -43.02 41.41 -14.64
C ASP A 360 -44.37 42.08 -14.40
N ASP A 361 -45.44 41.39 -14.79
CA ASP A 361 -46.80 41.83 -14.53
C ASP A 361 -47.33 41.36 -13.17
N ASN A 362 -48.44 41.99 -12.76
CA ASN A 362 -49.16 41.66 -11.55
C ASN A 362 -50.12 40.48 -11.81
N ILE A 363 -49.52 39.32 -12.06
CA ILE A 363 -50.23 38.10 -12.45
C ILE A 363 -50.61 37.28 -11.22
N ILE A 364 -51.86 36.81 -11.18
CA ILE A 364 -52.31 35.74 -10.29
C ILE A 364 -52.07 34.42 -11.03
N LEU A 365 -51.24 33.53 -10.46
CA LEU A 365 -51.04 32.19 -11.01
C LEU A 365 -52.09 31.24 -10.46
N GLU A 366 -52.73 30.48 -11.34
CA GLU A 366 -53.70 29.45 -10.98
C GLU A 366 -53.03 28.07 -10.93
N SER A 367 -53.37 27.29 -9.90
CA SER A 367 -52.78 25.97 -9.67
C SER A 367 -53.71 24.80 -9.95
N ASP A 368 -55.03 25.05 -10.05
CA ASP A 368 -56.06 24.03 -10.21
C ASP A 368 -56.34 23.65 -11.69
N ALA A 369 -55.83 24.45 -12.63
CA ALA A 369 -55.97 24.22 -14.07
C ALA A 369 -55.14 23.02 -14.57
N ALA A 370 -55.42 22.55 -15.80
CA ALA A 370 -54.67 21.44 -16.40
C ALA A 370 -53.21 21.81 -16.70
N THR A 371 -52.94 23.08 -17.00
CA THR A 371 -51.63 23.68 -17.25
C THR A 371 -51.42 24.88 -16.33
N ILE A 372 -50.19 25.39 -16.23
CA ILE A 372 -49.96 26.68 -15.56
C ILE A 372 -50.68 27.79 -16.35
N GLU A 373 -51.53 28.53 -15.65
CA GLU A 373 -52.25 29.67 -16.20
C GLU A 373 -52.04 30.89 -15.30
N GLY A 374 -52.13 32.08 -15.91
CA GLY A 374 -51.92 33.34 -15.22
C GLY A 374 -52.86 34.41 -15.73
N PHE A 375 -53.48 35.14 -14.81
CA PHE A 375 -54.40 36.22 -15.14
C PHE A 375 -53.91 37.53 -14.53
N ALA A 376 -53.93 38.60 -15.33
CA ALA A 376 -53.70 39.95 -14.82
C ALA A 376 -54.96 40.45 -14.10
N ASP A 377 -54.81 40.91 -12.87
CA ASP A 377 -55.89 41.62 -12.16
C ASP A 377 -55.59 43.13 -12.21
N ASN A 378 -56.39 43.89 -12.94
CA ASN A 378 -56.25 45.34 -13.05
C ASN A 378 -57.14 46.12 -12.06
N SER A 379 -57.91 45.42 -11.22
CA SER A 379 -58.90 46.04 -10.32
C SER A 379 -58.30 46.61 -9.03
N ARG A 380 -57.04 46.28 -8.70
CA ARG A 380 -56.35 46.71 -7.46
C ARG A 380 -54.99 47.35 -7.76
N ASP A 381 -54.48 48.16 -6.83
CA ASP A 381 -53.13 48.73 -6.92
C ASP A 381 -52.07 47.70 -6.51
N TRP A 382 -51.72 46.84 -7.46
CA TRP A 382 -50.75 45.76 -7.26
C TRP A 382 -49.31 46.26 -7.33
N ARG A 383 -48.49 45.81 -6.37
CA ARG A 383 -47.08 46.21 -6.22
C ARG A 383 -46.10 45.04 -6.32
N LYS A 384 -46.57 43.81 -6.08
CA LYS A 384 -45.75 42.59 -6.17
C LYS A 384 -46.58 41.39 -6.57
N SER A 385 -46.11 40.64 -7.56
CA SER A 385 -46.41 39.23 -7.78
C SER A 385 -45.10 38.44 -7.90
N LYS A 386 -45.01 37.31 -7.22
CA LYS A 386 -43.85 36.43 -7.31
C LYS A 386 -44.22 34.98 -7.07
N LEU A 387 -43.50 34.10 -7.77
CA LEU A 387 -43.47 32.66 -7.52
C LEU A 387 -42.21 32.33 -6.72
N VAL A 388 -42.38 31.58 -5.64
CA VAL A 388 -41.28 31.18 -4.76
C VAL A 388 -41.18 29.67 -4.74
N ALA A 389 -40.00 29.14 -5.03
CA ALA A 389 -39.72 27.71 -4.98
C ALA A 389 -38.53 27.44 -4.06
N ASN A 390 -38.72 26.53 -3.11
CA ASN A 390 -37.74 26.19 -2.10
C ASN A 390 -37.26 24.76 -2.29
N TYR A 391 -35.94 24.57 -2.27
CA TYR A 391 -35.30 23.28 -2.52
C TYR A 391 -34.33 22.92 -1.40
N LEU A 392 -34.29 21.65 -1.04
CA LEU A 392 -33.15 21.02 -0.40
C LEU A 392 -32.15 20.66 -1.50
N THR A 393 -30.89 21.06 -1.37
CA THR A 393 -29.87 20.88 -2.41
C THR A 393 -28.77 19.93 -1.96
N LEU A 394 -28.31 19.07 -2.88
CA LEU A 394 -27.21 18.14 -2.73
C LEU A 394 -26.22 18.34 -3.90
N PRO A 395 -25.04 18.95 -3.66
CA PRO A 395 -24.03 19.15 -4.68
C PRO A 395 -23.10 17.92 -4.80
N ILE A 396 -22.54 17.74 -5.99
CA ILE A 396 -21.34 16.94 -6.25
C ILE A 396 -20.43 17.80 -7.11
N LEU A 397 -19.37 18.33 -6.52
CA LEU A 397 -18.47 19.28 -7.18
C LEU A 397 -17.05 18.77 -7.17
N PHE A 398 -16.35 19.01 -8.27
CA PHE A 398 -14.92 18.85 -8.42
C PHE A 398 -14.30 20.22 -8.30
N GLU A 399 -13.36 20.39 -7.38
CA GLU A 399 -12.74 21.67 -7.08
C GLU A 399 -11.22 21.58 -7.17
N TYR A 400 -10.64 22.57 -7.83
CA TYR A 400 -9.21 22.81 -7.91
C TYR A 400 -8.84 24.06 -7.11
N GLN A 401 -7.73 24.01 -6.38
CA GLN A 401 -7.20 25.11 -5.58
C GLN A 401 -5.72 25.39 -5.90
N SER A 402 -5.37 26.66 -6.11
CA SER A 402 -4.01 27.05 -6.53
C SER A 402 -2.97 27.03 -5.40
N ASN A 403 -3.38 27.28 -4.14
CA ASN A 403 -2.48 27.38 -3.00
C ASN A 403 -3.02 26.61 -1.78
N ARG A 404 -2.14 25.82 -1.16
CA ARG A 404 -2.44 24.86 -0.09
C ARG A 404 -2.48 25.45 1.33
N PHE A 405 -2.03 26.70 1.52
CA PHE A 405 -1.73 27.22 2.86
C PHE A 405 -2.68 28.29 3.41
N SER A 406 -3.57 28.88 2.60
CA SER A 406 -4.49 29.92 3.08
C SER A 406 -5.74 30.07 2.24
N ARG A 407 -6.91 29.85 2.86
CA ARG A 407 -8.26 30.10 2.29
C ARG A 407 -8.46 31.55 1.85
N ARG A 408 -7.68 32.50 2.40
CA ARG A 408 -7.81 33.94 2.10
C ARG A 408 -7.01 34.38 0.86
N ASN A 409 -6.04 33.59 0.42
CA ASN A 409 -5.10 33.97 -0.65
C ASN A 409 -4.88 32.81 -1.64
N SER A 410 -5.95 32.09 -1.95
CA SER A 410 -5.98 31.04 -2.95
C SER A 410 -7.03 31.35 -4.01
N PHE A 411 -6.66 31.08 -5.26
CA PHE A 411 -7.61 30.97 -6.35
C PHE A 411 -8.20 29.56 -6.31
N HIS A 412 -9.50 29.45 -6.53
CA HIS A 412 -10.15 28.16 -6.67
C HIS A 412 -11.22 28.20 -7.76
N VAL A 413 -11.43 27.05 -8.38
CA VAL A 413 -12.46 26.85 -9.39
C VAL A 413 -13.13 25.51 -9.12
N ALA A 414 -14.45 25.49 -9.13
CA ALA A 414 -15.23 24.26 -8.96
C ALA A 414 -16.27 24.13 -10.06
N THR A 415 -16.53 22.89 -10.46
CA THR A 415 -17.57 22.54 -11.42
C THR A 415 -18.24 21.23 -11.04
N GLY A 416 -19.48 21.04 -11.46
CA GLY A 416 -20.19 19.79 -11.22
C GLY A 416 -21.71 19.96 -11.28
N MET A 417 -22.41 19.19 -10.47
CA MET A 417 -23.87 19.16 -10.46
C MET A 417 -24.44 19.51 -9.09
N VAL A 418 -25.57 20.22 -9.09
CA VAL A 418 -26.38 20.47 -7.89
C VAL A 418 -27.76 19.88 -8.11
N MET A 419 -28.08 18.85 -7.33
CA MET A 419 -29.42 18.27 -7.30
C MET A 419 -30.29 19.06 -6.33
N GLY A 420 -31.55 19.29 -6.66
CA GLY A 420 -32.51 20.03 -5.84
C GLY A 420 -33.82 19.27 -5.70
N TRP A 421 -34.26 19.01 -4.47
CA TRP A 421 -35.57 18.47 -4.15
C TRP A 421 -36.47 19.57 -3.59
N ARG A 422 -37.54 19.88 -4.32
CA ARG A 422 -38.52 20.92 -3.98
C ARG A 422 -39.40 20.47 -2.81
N TYR A 423 -39.32 21.18 -1.69
CA TYR A 423 -40.11 20.87 -0.50
C TYR A 423 -41.25 21.86 -0.24
N ALA A 424 -41.18 23.06 -0.83
CA ALA A 424 -42.25 24.05 -0.70
C ALA A 424 -42.28 24.99 -1.90
N THR A 425 -43.48 25.36 -2.30
CA THR A 425 -43.73 26.39 -3.31
C THR A 425 -44.88 27.26 -2.86
N HIS A 426 -44.78 28.55 -3.13
CA HIS A 426 -45.89 29.47 -2.91
C HIS A 426 -45.81 30.68 -3.82
N THR A 427 -46.96 31.23 -4.18
CA THR A 427 -47.02 32.59 -4.71
C THR A 427 -47.10 33.58 -3.55
N LYS A 428 -46.66 34.81 -3.80
CA LYS A 428 -46.88 35.92 -2.88
C LYS A 428 -47.23 37.16 -3.66
N MET A 429 -48.38 37.72 -3.34
CA MET A 429 -48.82 38.98 -3.92
C MET A 429 -48.82 40.11 -2.88
N LEU A 430 -48.68 41.36 -3.33
CA LEU A 430 -48.77 42.56 -2.51
C LEU A 430 -49.64 43.58 -3.26
N TYR A 431 -50.72 44.00 -2.63
CA TYR A 431 -51.60 45.07 -3.10
C TYR A 431 -52.10 45.91 -1.93
N PHE A 432 -52.67 47.06 -2.25
CA PHE A 432 -53.35 47.92 -1.30
C PHE A 432 -54.86 47.87 -1.51
N ASP A 433 -55.58 47.47 -0.47
CA ASP A 433 -57.04 47.45 -0.40
C ASP A 433 -57.43 47.69 1.06
N ASN A 434 -57.82 48.93 1.38
CA ASN A 434 -58.05 49.41 2.75
C ASN A 434 -56.93 49.06 3.74
N GLY A 435 -55.69 49.03 3.24
CA GLY A 435 -54.51 48.57 3.98
C GLY A 435 -53.58 47.71 3.13
N ARG A 436 -52.46 47.29 3.72
CA ARG A 436 -51.42 46.53 3.02
C ARG A 436 -51.70 45.03 3.09
N GLN A 437 -52.10 44.41 1.98
CA GLN A 437 -52.40 42.99 1.90
C GLN A 437 -51.24 42.17 1.31
N LYS A 438 -50.98 40.98 1.87
CA LYS A 438 -49.87 40.08 1.44
C LYS A 438 -50.27 38.61 1.36
N PRO A 439 -51.32 38.23 0.60
CA PRO A 439 -51.72 36.83 0.53
C PRO A 439 -50.62 35.95 -0.05
N LYS A 440 -50.62 34.68 0.37
CA LYS A 440 -49.74 33.63 -0.11
C LYS A 440 -50.57 32.39 -0.40
N GLN A 441 -50.49 31.88 -1.62
CA GLN A 441 -51.11 30.60 -1.99
C GLN A 441 -50.00 29.55 -2.08
N ARG A 442 -50.16 28.45 -1.35
CA ARG A 442 -49.21 27.33 -1.35
C ARG A 442 -49.76 26.24 -2.25
N ASP A 443 -49.05 25.97 -3.34
CA ASP A 443 -49.33 24.87 -4.24
C ASP A 443 -48.02 24.53 -4.97
N SER A 444 -48.02 23.42 -5.71
CA SER A 444 -46.96 23.02 -6.63
C SER A 444 -46.86 23.90 -7.87
N PHE A 445 -47.94 24.55 -8.32
CA PHE A 445 -47.99 25.34 -9.57
C PHE A 445 -47.37 24.61 -10.76
N HIS A 446 -47.65 23.31 -10.88
CA HIS A 446 -47.10 22.44 -11.93
C HIS A 446 -45.57 22.34 -11.98
N LEU A 447 -44.86 22.84 -10.97
CA LEU A 447 -43.40 22.78 -10.90
C LEU A 447 -42.91 21.34 -10.66
N ARG A 448 -41.80 20.99 -11.31
CA ARG A 448 -41.13 19.71 -11.07
C ARG A 448 -40.68 19.58 -9.61
N PRO A 449 -40.79 18.38 -9.02
CA PRO A 449 -40.30 18.12 -7.66
C PRO A 449 -38.78 18.03 -7.59
N PHE A 450 -38.11 17.63 -8.67
CA PHE A 450 -36.66 17.50 -8.74
C PHE A 450 -36.08 18.39 -9.83
N ARG A 451 -34.90 18.95 -9.58
CA ARG A 451 -34.07 19.66 -10.56
C ARG A 451 -32.63 19.21 -10.44
N TYR A 452 -31.87 19.29 -11.53
CA TYR A 452 -30.44 19.03 -11.54
C TYR A 452 -29.74 20.08 -12.39
N ASP A 453 -28.84 20.81 -11.75
CA ASP A 453 -28.20 21.99 -12.33
C ASP A 453 -26.73 21.71 -12.59
N ALA A 454 -26.25 22.04 -13.78
CA ALA A 454 -24.82 22.21 -14.00
C ALA A 454 -24.36 23.49 -13.29
N THR A 455 -23.20 23.47 -12.64
CA THR A 455 -22.67 24.65 -11.93
C THR A 455 -21.21 24.90 -12.25
N LEU A 456 -20.87 26.18 -12.32
CA LEU A 456 -19.51 26.68 -12.39
C LEU A 456 -19.30 27.68 -11.25
N ARG A 457 -18.17 27.56 -10.56
CA ARG A 457 -17.80 28.40 -9.42
C ARG A 457 -16.35 28.82 -9.56
N ALA A 458 -16.06 30.08 -9.28
CA ALA A 458 -14.69 30.57 -9.28
C ALA A 458 -14.54 31.65 -8.21
N GLY A 459 -13.42 31.63 -7.50
CA GLY A 459 -13.21 32.55 -6.40
C GLY A 459 -11.74 32.84 -6.14
N TRP A 460 -11.52 33.99 -5.50
CA TRP A 460 -10.23 34.38 -4.95
C TRP A 460 -10.44 34.88 -3.53
N GLY A 461 -9.90 34.16 -2.55
CA GLY A 461 -10.02 34.51 -1.14
C GLY A 461 -11.48 34.57 -0.67
N ILE A 462 -11.95 35.77 -0.30
CA ILE A 462 -13.32 35.98 0.22
C ILE A 462 -14.36 36.21 -0.87
N ILE A 463 -13.94 36.47 -2.12
CA ILE A 463 -14.85 36.77 -3.23
C ILE A 463 -15.05 35.49 -4.03
N ASN A 464 -16.26 34.95 -4.03
CA ASN A 464 -16.61 33.75 -4.78
C ASN A 464 -17.83 34.04 -5.64
N LEU A 465 -17.73 33.68 -6.92
CA LEU A 465 -18.80 33.77 -7.90
C LEU A 465 -19.30 32.37 -8.21
N TYR A 466 -20.61 32.24 -8.41
CA TYR A 466 -21.21 31.01 -8.88
C TYR A 466 -22.21 31.28 -10.00
N ALA A 467 -22.33 30.32 -10.90
CA ALA A 467 -23.36 30.23 -11.90
C ALA A 467 -23.97 28.82 -11.87
N THR A 468 -25.28 28.73 -12.07
CA THR A 468 -26.01 27.47 -12.23
C THR A 468 -26.93 27.55 -13.45
N TYR A 469 -27.07 26.42 -14.13
CA TYR A 469 -28.01 26.24 -15.23
C TYR A 469 -28.70 24.89 -15.10
N SER A 470 -30.03 24.88 -15.05
CA SER A 470 -30.81 23.67 -14.88
C SER A 470 -30.89 22.92 -16.20
N LEU A 471 -30.60 21.62 -16.14
CA LEU A 471 -30.61 20.75 -17.31
C LEU A 471 -32.01 20.16 -17.59
N ASN A 472 -33.00 20.52 -16.78
CA ASN A 472 -34.39 20.12 -16.94
C ASN A 472 -35.35 21.32 -16.81
N SER A 473 -36.48 21.25 -17.50
CA SER A 473 -37.51 22.28 -17.42
C SER A 473 -38.08 22.43 -16.01
N LEU A 474 -38.43 23.68 -15.67
CA LEU A 474 -39.05 24.12 -14.42
C LEU A 474 -40.42 23.46 -14.20
N PHE A 475 -41.20 23.30 -15.27
CA PHE A 475 -42.54 22.71 -15.25
C PHE A 475 -42.51 21.21 -15.59
N LYS A 476 -43.51 20.49 -15.08
CA LYS A 476 -43.76 19.09 -15.47
C LYS A 476 -44.11 18.99 -16.95
N ASP A 477 -43.80 17.85 -17.55
CA ASP A 477 -44.09 17.57 -18.98
C ASP A 477 -45.57 17.83 -19.30
N GLY A 478 -45.81 18.66 -20.33
CA GLY A 478 -47.16 19.01 -20.79
C GLY A 478 -48.00 19.85 -19.81
N ARG A 479 -47.40 20.42 -18.76
CA ARG A 479 -48.10 21.22 -17.74
C ARG A 479 -47.71 22.71 -17.74
N GLY A 480 -46.86 23.12 -18.68
CA GLY A 480 -46.37 24.49 -18.86
C GLY A 480 -45.27 24.55 -19.91
N PRO A 481 -44.68 25.73 -20.16
CA PRO A 481 -43.64 25.91 -21.16
C PRO A 481 -42.31 25.27 -20.74
N GLU A 482 -41.44 25.02 -21.72
CA GLU A 482 -40.07 24.58 -21.48
C GLU A 482 -39.20 25.76 -21.04
N LEU A 483 -39.03 25.89 -19.73
CA LEU A 483 -38.23 26.95 -19.12
C LEU A 483 -37.12 26.35 -18.27
N TYR A 484 -35.88 26.70 -18.52
CA TYR A 484 -34.68 26.16 -17.88
C TYR A 484 -34.10 27.18 -16.89
N PRO A 485 -34.26 26.96 -15.56
CA PRO A 485 -33.78 27.91 -14.57
C PRO A 485 -32.27 28.14 -14.62
N PHE A 486 -31.84 29.38 -14.41
CA PHE A 486 -30.44 29.73 -14.21
C PHE A 486 -30.29 30.66 -13.01
N SER A 487 -29.08 30.73 -12.45
CA SER A 487 -28.73 31.71 -11.41
C SER A 487 -27.29 32.13 -11.52
N ILE A 488 -27.02 33.40 -11.23
CA ILE A 488 -25.66 33.96 -11.16
C ILE A 488 -25.58 34.79 -9.88
N GLY A 489 -24.55 34.56 -9.07
CA GLY A 489 -24.45 35.21 -7.78
C GLY A 489 -23.08 35.18 -7.15
N ILE A 490 -23.03 35.68 -5.92
CA ILE A 490 -21.84 35.78 -5.10
C ILE A 490 -22.03 35.03 -3.77
N THR A 491 -20.95 34.54 -3.19
CA THR A 491 -20.96 34.04 -1.81
C THR A 491 -20.66 35.19 -0.86
N LEU A 492 -21.58 35.45 0.07
CA LEU A 492 -21.51 36.56 1.04
C LEU A 492 -20.69 36.18 2.28
N ALA A 493 -20.76 34.92 2.69
CA ALA A 493 -20.05 34.40 3.84
C ALA A 493 -19.73 32.92 3.62
N ASN A 494 -18.46 32.55 3.82
CA ASN A 494 -18.00 31.16 3.87
C ASN A 494 -17.83 30.77 5.33
N PHE A 495 -18.22 29.56 5.70
CA PHE A 495 -17.88 28.98 7.00
C PHE A 495 -17.17 27.63 6.89
#